data_AF-A0A945XK33-F1
#
_entry.id   AF-A0A945XK33-F1
#
_cell.length_a   1.000
_cell.length_b   1.000
_cell.length_c   1.000
_cell.angle_alpha   90.00
_cell.angle_beta   90.00
_cell.angle_gamma   90.00
#
_symmetry.space_group_name_H-M   'P 1'
#
loop_
_entity.id
_entity.type
_entity.pdbx_description
1 polymer ?
#
loop_
_entity_poly.entity_id
_entity_poly.type
_entity_poly.pdbx_seq_one_letter_code
_entity_poly.pdbx_strand_id
1 'polypeptide(L)'
;MSGLHGVIALQEGEARVLIGFARAPARLLEMGELAQLFGMDEIEFSKGALMVRMTRLRKKLREVGGEPFDVKVIRGKGYQLTQPLQLI
;
A
#
# COMPACT_ATOMS: atom_id res chain seq x y z
N MET A 1 -7.90 -6.92 7.68
CA MET A 1 -6.52 -6.79 8.21
C MET A 1 -6.59 -6.58 9.69
N SER A 2 -5.81 -7.34 10.45
CA SER A 2 -5.64 -7.18 11.89
C SER A 2 -4.28 -6.57 12.20
N GLY A 3 -4.21 -5.77 13.26
CA GLY A 3 -2.99 -5.18 13.81
C GLY A 3 -3.10 -5.01 15.32
N LEU A 4 -2.07 -4.39 15.92
CA LEU A 4 -1.99 -4.18 17.37
C LEU A 4 -3.22 -3.46 17.95
N HIS A 5 -3.80 -2.54 17.19
CA HIS A 5 -4.88 -1.66 17.66
C HIS A 5 -6.27 -2.10 17.18
N GLY A 6 -6.39 -3.23 16.47
CA GLY A 6 -7.69 -3.78 16.10
C GLY A 6 -7.74 -4.41 14.70
N VAL A 7 -8.96 -4.49 14.15
CA VAL A 7 -9.24 -5.12 12.86
C VAL A 7 -10.01 -4.15 11.98
N ILE A 8 -9.55 -4.00 10.73
CA ILE A 8 -10.21 -3.15 9.72
C ILE A 8 -10.46 -3.92 8.42
N ALA A 9 -11.58 -3.59 7.78
CA ALA A 9 -11.90 -4.09 6.45
C ALA A 9 -11.02 -3.43 5.37
N LEU A 10 -10.51 -4.26 4.48
CA LEU A 10 -9.79 -3.82 3.29
C LEU A 10 -10.66 -4.02 2.07
N GLN A 11 -10.58 -3.07 1.14
CA GLN A 11 -11.04 -3.30 -0.22
C GLN A 11 -10.09 -4.27 -0.94
N GLU A 12 -10.57 -4.92 -1.99
CA GLU A 12 -9.78 -5.90 -2.72
C GLU A 12 -8.46 -5.32 -3.24
N GLY A 13 -8.48 -4.14 -3.85
CA GLY A 13 -7.27 -3.47 -4.32
C GLY A 13 -6.28 -3.12 -3.19
N GLU A 14 -6.78 -2.75 -2.01
CA GLU A 14 -5.93 -2.49 -0.85
C GLU A 14 -5.24 -3.79 -0.36
N ALA A 15 -5.98 -4.90 -0.32
CA ALA A 15 -5.41 -6.20 0.05
C ALA A 15 -4.34 -6.65 -0.96
N ARG A 16 -4.60 -6.51 -2.26
CA ARG A 16 -3.63 -6.82 -3.33
C ARG A 16 -2.35 -5.99 -3.18
N VAL A 17 -2.46 -4.69 -2.92
CA VAL A 17 -1.30 -3.82 -2.69
C VAL A 17 -0.48 -4.25 -1.47
N LEU A 18 -1.14 -4.61 -0.36
CA LEU A 18 -0.43 -5.09 0.82
C LEU A 18 0.28 -6.43 0.59
N ILE A 19 -0.37 -7.36 -0.13
CA ILE A 19 0.27 -8.62 -0.55
C ILE A 19 1.47 -8.32 -1.46
N GLY A 20 1.34 -7.37 -2.39
CA GLY A 20 2.43 -6.90 -3.24
C GLY A 20 3.61 -6.39 -2.42
N PHE A 21 3.36 -5.50 -1.44
CA PHE A 21 4.42 -5.02 -0.55
C PHE A 21 5.11 -6.12 0.25
N ALA A 22 4.35 -7.10 0.74
CA ALA A 22 4.90 -8.21 1.51
C ALA A 22 5.84 -9.10 0.66
N ARG A 23 5.60 -9.18 -0.64
CA ARG A 23 6.38 -10.01 -1.59
C ARG A 23 7.50 -9.25 -2.28
N ALA A 24 7.38 -7.93 -2.40
CA ALA A 24 8.33 -7.11 -3.14
C ALA A 24 9.69 -7.01 -2.44
N PRO A 25 10.81 -7.01 -3.19
CA PRO A 25 12.13 -6.74 -2.63
C PRO A 25 12.13 -5.34 -2.00
N ALA A 26 12.71 -5.24 -0.81
CA ALA A 26 12.70 -4.02 0.00
C ALA A 26 11.31 -3.44 0.30
N ARG A 27 10.22 -4.18 0.02
CA ARG A 27 8.83 -3.73 0.14
C ARG A 27 8.55 -2.47 -0.68
N LEU A 28 9.24 -2.33 -1.81
CA LEU A 28 9.11 -1.21 -2.74
C LEU A 28 8.30 -1.67 -3.95
N LEU A 29 7.24 -0.92 -4.27
CA LEU A 29 6.46 -1.12 -5.49
C LEU A 29 6.48 0.14 -6.33
N GLU A 30 6.60 -0.03 -7.64
CA GLU A 30 6.55 1.06 -8.60
C GLU A 30 5.13 1.62 -8.77
N MET A 31 5.03 2.82 -9.32
CA MET A 31 3.74 3.50 -9.48
C MET A 31 2.78 2.73 -10.41
N GLY A 32 3.30 2.15 -11.49
CA GLY A 32 2.53 1.34 -12.44
C GLY A 32 2.02 0.04 -11.80
N GLU A 33 2.90 -0.68 -11.08
CA GLU A 33 2.51 -1.88 -10.33
C GLU A 33 1.41 -1.58 -9.29
N LEU A 34 1.53 -0.48 -8.56
CA LEU A 34 0.50 -0.07 -7.61
C LEU A 34 -0.81 0.28 -8.30
N ALA A 35 -0.75 0.97 -9.45
CA ALA A 35 -1.93 1.27 -10.25
C ALA A 35 -2.64 -0.03 -10.67
N GLN A 36 -1.91 -0.99 -11.24
CA GLN A 36 -2.46 -2.31 -11.59
C GLN A 36 -3.07 -3.03 -10.38
N LEU A 37 -2.38 -3.07 -9.24
CA LEU A 37 -2.86 -3.75 -8.03
C LEU A 37 -4.15 -3.10 -7.49
N PHE A 38 -4.28 -1.78 -7.65
CA PHE A 38 -5.53 -1.06 -7.38
C PHE A 38 -6.61 -1.25 -8.45
N GLY A 39 -6.35 -2.00 -9.52
CA GLY A 39 -7.27 -2.19 -10.65
C GLY A 39 -7.42 -0.95 -11.53
N MET A 40 -6.36 -0.14 -11.61
CA MET A 40 -6.24 0.99 -12.54
C MET A 40 -5.41 0.55 -13.76
N ASP A 41 -5.54 1.26 -14.87
CA ASP A 41 -4.65 1.07 -16.02
C ASP A 41 -3.20 1.37 -15.63
N GLU A 42 -2.23 0.58 -16.09
CA GLU A 42 -0.82 0.75 -15.71
C GLU A 42 -0.18 1.99 -16.36
N ILE A 43 -0.62 2.35 -17.56
CA ILE A 43 0.04 3.34 -18.42
C ILE A 43 -0.71 4.69 -18.34
N GLU A 44 -2.03 4.64 -18.32
CA GLU A 44 -2.89 5.84 -18.44
C GLU A 44 -3.53 6.26 -17.10
N PHE A 45 -3.11 5.70 -15.97
CA PHE A 45 -3.70 6.10 -14.68
C PHE A 45 -3.41 7.56 -14.29
N SER A 46 -4.39 8.17 -13.64
CA SER A 46 -4.18 9.44 -12.93
C SER A 46 -3.32 9.23 -11.69
N LYS A 47 -2.12 9.84 -11.69
CA LYS A 47 -1.22 9.89 -10.52
C LYS A 47 -1.92 10.48 -9.29
N GLY A 48 -2.77 11.49 -9.48
CA GLY A 48 -3.55 12.09 -8.40
C GLY A 48 -4.53 11.09 -7.78
N ALA A 49 -5.22 10.30 -8.61
CA ALA A 49 -6.12 9.24 -8.12
C ALA A 49 -5.34 8.17 -7.34
N LEU A 50 -4.18 7.73 -7.83
CA LEU A 50 -3.31 6.78 -7.13
C LEU A 50 -2.89 7.32 -5.76
N MET A 51 -2.44 8.58 -5.68
CA MET A 51 -2.06 9.23 -4.42
C MET A 51 -3.20 9.25 -3.40
N VAL A 52 -4.43 9.52 -3.83
CA VAL A 52 -5.61 9.49 -2.96
C VAL A 52 -5.85 8.06 -2.43
N ARG A 53 -5.76 7.04 -3.30
CA ARG A 53 -5.89 5.63 -2.85
C ARG A 53 -4.82 5.26 -1.83
N MET A 54 -3.56 5.63 -2.09
CA MET A 54 -2.44 5.42 -1.17
C MET A 54 -2.62 6.14 0.16
N THR A 55 -3.18 7.35 0.16
CA THR A 55 -3.46 8.10 1.39
C THR A 55 -4.50 7.40 2.26
N ARG A 56 -5.55 6.83 1.63
CA ARG A 56 -6.55 6.03 2.36
C ARG A 56 -5.94 4.74 2.92
N LEU A 57 -5.13 4.04 2.13
CA LEU A 57 -4.43 2.83 2.60
C LEU A 57 -3.52 3.13 3.79
N ARG A 58 -2.73 4.21 3.72
CA ARG A 58 -1.87 4.67 4.82
C ARG A 58 -2.67 4.95 6.09
N LYS A 59 -3.83 5.59 5.97
CA LYS A 59 -4.69 5.85 7.12
C LYS A 59 -5.10 4.54 7.81
N LYS A 60 -5.54 3.54 7.04
CA LYS A 60 -5.91 2.22 7.58
C LYS A 60 -4.73 1.50 8.23
N LEU A 61 -3.56 1.58 7.61
CA LEU A 61 -2.33 1.00 8.15
C LEU A 61 -1.97 1.59 9.51
N ARG A 62 -1.98 2.91 9.63
CA ARG A 62 -1.72 3.59 10.91
C ARG A 62 -2.80 3.33 11.96
N GLU A 63 -4.05 3.20 11.52
CA GLU A 63 -5.18 2.95 12.43
C GLU A 63 -5.04 1.62 13.17
N VAL A 64 -4.64 0.54 12.50
CA VAL A 64 -4.48 -0.77 13.17
C VAL A 64 -3.03 -1.08 13.57
N GLY A 65 -2.05 -0.57 12.84
CA GLY A 65 -0.62 -0.85 13.07
C GLY A 65 0.09 0.19 13.95
N GLY A 66 -0.46 1.41 14.05
CA GLY A 66 0.20 2.54 14.70
C GLY A 66 1.45 3.01 13.96
N GLU A 67 2.12 4.03 14.52
CA GLU A 67 3.50 4.32 14.14
C GLU A 67 4.40 3.17 14.66
N PRO A 68 5.34 2.62 13.84
CA PRO A 68 5.90 3.20 12.61
C PRO A 68 5.34 2.62 11.30
N PHE A 69 4.13 2.02 11.30
CA PHE A 69 3.57 1.32 10.15
C PHE A 69 2.97 2.30 9.12
N ASP A 70 3.74 2.59 8.07
CA ASP A 70 3.42 3.59 7.06
C ASP A 70 3.97 3.20 5.69
N VAL A 71 3.58 3.96 4.66
CA VAL A 71 4.13 3.82 3.32
C VAL A 71 4.85 5.11 2.94
N LYS A 72 6.14 5.07 2.62
CA LYS A 72 6.92 6.24 2.20
C LYS A 72 6.97 6.38 0.69
N VAL A 73 7.10 7.60 0.19
CA VAL A 73 7.36 7.86 -1.24
C VAL A 73 8.86 7.78 -1.49
N ILE A 74 9.27 6.99 -2.47
CA ILE A 74 10.65 6.94 -2.95
C ILE A 74 10.69 7.64 -4.31
N ARG A 75 11.31 8.83 -4.32
CA ARG A 75 11.33 9.71 -5.51
C ARG A 75 11.88 8.97 -6.72
N GLY A 76 11.14 9.01 -7.83
CA GLY A 76 11.52 8.39 -9.09
C GLY A 76 11.39 6.86 -9.13
N LYS A 77 10.91 6.22 -8.05
CA LYS A 77 10.68 4.77 -8.03
C LYS A 77 9.23 4.44 -7.76
N GLY A 78 8.72 4.82 -6.59
CA GLY A 78 7.46 4.26 -6.14
C GLY A 78 7.15 4.53 -4.69
N TYR A 79 6.50 3.56 -4.05
CA TYR A 79 6.16 3.60 -2.63
C TYR A 79 6.80 2.43 -1.90
N GLN A 80 7.22 2.65 -0.65
CA GLN A 80 7.86 1.63 0.16
C GLN A 80 7.15 1.45 1.50
N LEU A 81 6.84 0.22 1.88
CA LEU A 81 6.34 -0.09 3.21
C LEU A 81 7.48 -0.02 4.24
N THR A 82 7.28 0.75 5.31
CA THR A 82 8.31 1.01 6.32
C THR A 82 8.65 -0.22 7.14
N GLN A 83 7.66 -1.06 7.42
CA GLN A 83 7.78 -2.26 8.24
C GLN A 83 7.43 -3.52 7.43
N PRO A 84 7.98 -4.68 7.76
CA PRO A 84 7.55 -5.93 7.16
C PRO A 84 6.09 -6.24 7.50
N LEU A 85 5.40 -6.84 6.54
CA LEU A 85 4.05 -7.38 6.72
C LEU A 85 4.14 -8.91 6.63
N GLN A 86 3.55 -9.61 7.59
CA GLN A 86 3.40 -11.06 7.54
C GLN A 86 1.99 -11.41 7.05
N LEU A 87 1.92 -12.29 6.07
CA LEU A 87 0.67 -12.90 5.59
C LEU A 87 0.52 -14.24 6.31
N ILE A 88 -0.63 -14.45 6.95
CA ILE A 88 -0.97 -15.65 7.72
C ILE A 88 -2.16 -16.32 7.04
#